data_AF-A0A0D7WYE6-F1
#
_entry.id   AF-A0A0D7WYE6-F1
#
_cell.length_a   1.000
_cell.length_b   1.000
_cell.length_c   1.000
_cell.angle_alpha   90.00
_cell.angle_beta   90.00
_cell.angle_gamma   90.00
#
_symmetry.space_group_name_H-M   'P 1'
#
loop_
_entity.id
_entity.type
_entity.pdbx_description
1 polymer ?
#
loop_
_entity_poly.entity_id
_entity_poly.type
_entity_poly.pdbx_seq_one_letter_code
_entity_poly.pdbx_strand_id
1 'polypeptide(L)'
;MIDNSQLNLNTTSWIVETPIGKIEAQPASDHNYPGIYVSVNGTQLVLIEYDSIHEQHAVRVWNHNDPDIDPEYTQTIPKLVWIKTDDFQFVRKDSDTCFTVIDISVLDEDDYFLRYVHVDIEALSIDEILSTIQTYGWDFTNGKLVVIGTTTPACNADIQNQLIAECIAEQTLPIDADDTARFNSLRELNTYLISHGIQQPIE
;
A
#
# COMPACT_ATOMS: atom_id res chain seq x y z
N MET A 1 -33.25 -29.89 26.89
CA MET A 1 -33.92 -28.59 26.73
C MET A 1 -33.03 -27.59 27.41
N ILE A 2 -32.25 -26.75 26.72
CA ILE A 2 -32.61 -25.71 25.73
C ILE A 2 -31.58 -25.82 24.58
N ASP A 3 -31.97 -26.24 23.38
CA ASP A 3 -32.61 -25.52 22.26
C ASP A 3 -31.60 -24.81 21.35
N ASN A 4 -31.64 -25.24 20.08
CA ASN A 4 -30.83 -24.78 18.96
C ASN A 4 -31.36 -23.41 18.52
N SER A 5 -30.75 -22.31 18.96
CA SER A 5 -30.89 -21.06 18.22
C SER A 5 -29.76 -20.96 17.20
N GLN A 6 -30.13 -21.38 15.99
CA GLN A 6 -29.52 -21.02 14.72
C GLN A 6 -28.90 -19.62 14.77
N LEU A 7 -27.57 -19.54 14.71
CA LEU A 7 -26.90 -18.37 14.19
C LEU A 7 -27.19 -18.33 12.69
N ASN A 8 -28.36 -17.75 12.35
CA ASN A 8 -28.61 -17.24 11.00
C ASN A 8 -27.63 -16.09 10.77
N LEU A 9 -26.43 -16.43 10.30
CA LEU A 9 -25.62 -15.51 9.53
C LEU A 9 -26.45 -15.20 8.28
N ASN A 10 -27.10 -14.04 8.26
CA ASN A 10 -27.68 -13.49 7.05
C ASN A 10 -26.54 -13.30 6.04
N THR A 11 -26.30 -14.32 5.22
CA THR A 11 -25.45 -14.25 4.03
C THR A 11 -26.25 -13.53 2.96
N THR A 12 -26.29 -12.20 3.02
CA THR A 12 -26.97 -11.40 2.02
C THR A 12 -26.20 -11.49 0.70
N SER A 13 -26.68 -12.34 -0.21
CA SER A 13 -26.27 -12.33 -1.61
C SER A 13 -26.73 -11.02 -2.26
N TRP A 14 -25.84 -10.36 -3.00
CA TRP A 14 -26.18 -9.17 -3.77
C TRP A 14 -26.49 -9.58 -5.20
N ILE A 15 -27.70 -9.28 -5.66
CA ILE A 15 -28.20 -9.68 -6.98
C ILE A 15 -28.53 -8.44 -7.79
N VAL A 16 -28.02 -8.37 -9.02
CA VAL A 16 -28.40 -7.38 -10.02
C VAL A 16 -28.93 -8.10 -11.24
N GLU A 17 -30.21 -7.89 -11.55
CA GLU A 17 -30.86 -8.43 -12.76
C GLU A 17 -30.87 -7.38 -13.88
N THR A 18 -30.59 -7.83 -15.09
CA THR A 18 -30.64 -7.05 -16.33
C THR A 18 -31.48 -7.80 -17.37
N PRO A 19 -31.95 -7.13 -18.45
CA PRO A 19 -32.70 -7.81 -19.51
C PRO A 19 -31.94 -8.97 -20.21
N ILE A 20 -30.61 -9.00 -20.09
CA ILE A 20 -29.76 -10.01 -20.74
C ILE A 20 -29.16 -11.03 -19.76
N GLY A 21 -29.44 -10.90 -18.46
CA GLY A 21 -28.89 -11.82 -17.46
C GLY A 21 -28.84 -11.28 -16.04
N LYS A 22 -28.29 -12.09 -15.14
CA LYS A 22 -28.17 -11.87 -13.69
C LYS A 22 -26.70 -11.84 -13.28
N ILE A 23 -26.30 -10.89 -12.46
CA ILE A 23 -25.03 -10.89 -11.73
C ILE A 23 -25.35 -11.16 -10.26
N GLU A 24 -24.61 -12.06 -9.63
CA GLU A 24 -24.80 -12.42 -8.22
C GLU A 24 -23.45 -12.49 -7.50
N ALA A 25 -23.35 -11.78 -6.38
CA ALA A 25 -22.21 -11.79 -5.49
C ALA A 25 -22.57 -12.49 -4.17
N GLN A 26 -21.80 -13.52 -3.79
CA GLN A 26 -22.03 -14.33 -2.61
C GLN A 26 -20.73 -14.49 -1.80
N PRO A 27 -20.78 -14.48 -0.45
CA PRO A 27 -19.62 -14.77 0.37
C PRO A 27 -19.04 -16.16 0.06
N ALA A 28 -17.72 -16.29 0.09
CA ALA A 28 -17.05 -17.58 0.03
C ALA A 28 -17.39 -18.41 1.27
N SER A 29 -17.62 -19.71 1.08
CA SER A 29 -17.93 -20.64 2.18
C SER A 29 -16.68 -21.13 2.91
N ASP A 30 -15.49 -21.01 2.32
CA ASP A 30 -14.24 -21.42 2.96
C ASP A 30 -13.76 -20.32 3.92
N HIS A 31 -13.68 -20.65 5.21
CA HIS A 31 -13.25 -19.72 6.25
C HIS A 31 -11.74 -19.39 6.19
N ASN A 32 -10.93 -20.23 5.55
CA ASN A 32 -9.49 -19.98 5.41
C ASN A 32 -9.18 -18.96 4.30
N TYR A 33 -10.14 -18.78 3.38
CA TYR A 33 -10.06 -17.87 2.24
C TYR A 33 -11.31 -16.99 2.22
N PRO A 34 -11.44 -16.06 3.20
CA PRO A 34 -12.59 -15.18 3.25
C PRO A 34 -12.61 -14.34 1.97
N GLY A 35 -13.73 -14.39 1.25
CA GLY A 35 -13.86 -13.80 -0.07
C GLY A 35 -15.29 -13.66 -0.55
N ILE A 36 -15.44 -13.21 -1.79
CA ILE A 36 -16.71 -13.04 -2.49
C ILE A 36 -16.60 -13.68 -3.87
N TYR A 37 -17.50 -14.61 -4.15
CA TYR A 37 -17.72 -15.12 -5.50
C TYR A 37 -18.66 -14.19 -6.25
N VAL A 38 -18.26 -13.83 -7.47
CA VAL A 38 -19.13 -13.14 -8.44
C VAL A 38 -19.46 -14.12 -9.56
N SER A 39 -20.76 -14.27 -9.81
CA SER A 39 -21.29 -15.13 -10.86
C SER A 39 -22.12 -14.33 -11.85
N VAL A 40 -22.11 -14.76 -13.11
CA VAL A 40 -22.98 -14.24 -14.17
C VAL A 40 -23.84 -15.40 -14.67
N ASN A 41 -25.17 -15.25 -14.61
CA ASN A 41 -26.14 -16.29 -14.96
C ASN A 41 -25.87 -17.63 -14.25
N GLY A 42 -25.47 -17.59 -12.97
CA GLY A 42 -25.18 -18.78 -12.17
C GLY A 42 -23.82 -19.43 -12.43
N THR A 43 -23.04 -18.90 -13.36
CA THR A 43 -21.66 -19.34 -13.61
C THR A 43 -20.73 -18.54 -12.71
N GLN A 44 -20.02 -19.20 -11.79
CA GLN A 44 -18.98 -18.56 -10.98
C GLN A 44 -17.79 -18.23 -11.89
N LEU A 45 -17.43 -16.96 -11.95
CA LEU A 45 -16.39 -16.48 -12.86
C LEU A 45 -15.24 -15.82 -12.12
N VAL A 46 -15.50 -15.19 -10.98
CA VAL A 46 -14.48 -14.42 -10.25
C VAL A 46 -14.59 -14.72 -8.75
N LEU A 47 -13.45 -14.98 -8.10
CA LEU A 47 -13.30 -14.96 -6.65
C LEU A 47 -12.39 -13.78 -6.29
N ILE A 48 -12.87 -12.94 -5.37
CA ILE A 48 -12.04 -11.94 -4.70
C ILE A 48 -11.85 -12.44 -3.27
N GLU A 49 -10.63 -12.76 -2.90
CA GLU A 49 -10.32 -13.34 -1.58
C GLU A 49 -9.15 -12.64 -0.89
N TYR A 50 -9.05 -12.82 0.42
CA TYR A 50 -7.79 -12.66 1.13
C TYR A 50 -7.04 -13.99 1.11
N ASP A 51 -5.92 -14.03 0.39
CA ASP A 51 -5.00 -15.15 0.37
C ASP A 51 -4.18 -15.12 1.67
N SER A 52 -4.63 -15.90 2.64
CA SER A 52 -4.02 -15.97 3.96
C SER A 52 -2.61 -16.58 3.97
N ILE A 53 -2.24 -17.34 2.93
CA ILE A 53 -0.90 -17.93 2.81
C ILE A 53 0.13 -16.86 2.46
N HIS A 54 -0.25 -15.92 1.59
CA HIS A 54 0.63 -14.86 1.09
C HIS A 54 0.33 -13.48 1.71
N GLU A 55 -0.59 -13.42 2.68
CA GLU A 55 -1.03 -12.19 3.38
C GLU A 55 -1.44 -11.04 2.43
N GLN A 56 -2.10 -11.37 1.32
CA GLN A 56 -2.45 -10.42 0.27
C GLN A 56 -3.87 -10.64 -0.25
N HIS A 57 -4.43 -9.64 -0.94
CA HIS A 57 -5.69 -9.84 -1.65
C HIS A 57 -5.41 -10.49 -3.00
N ALA A 58 -6.30 -11.37 -3.47
CA ALA A 58 -6.20 -12.03 -4.76
C ALA A 58 -7.53 -11.94 -5.51
N VAL A 59 -7.43 -11.70 -6.82
CA VAL A 59 -8.52 -11.84 -7.78
C VAL A 59 -8.20 -13.04 -8.64
N ARG A 60 -9.05 -14.06 -8.60
CA ARG A 60 -8.93 -15.28 -9.41
C ARG A 60 -10.12 -15.41 -10.34
N VAL A 61 -9.88 -15.84 -11.56
CA VAL A 61 -10.90 -16.00 -12.61
C VAL A 61 -10.82 -17.41 -13.18
N TRP A 62 -11.96 -18.10 -13.23
CA TRP A 62 -12.06 -19.49 -13.72
C TRP A 62 -12.71 -19.57 -15.09
N ASN A 63 -12.35 -20.61 -15.85
CA ASN A 63 -13.07 -20.95 -17.06
C ASN A 63 -14.47 -21.47 -16.68
N HIS A 64 -15.51 -20.85 -17.23
CA HIS A 64 -16.89 -21.34 -17.05
C HIS A 64 -17.12 -22.77 -17.52
N ASN A 65 -16.34 -23.25 -18.49
CA ASN A 65 -16.45 -24.60 -19.02
C ASN A 65 -15.81 -25.64 -18.09
N ASP A 66 -14.90 -25.22 -17.20
CA ASP A 66 -14.17 -26.12 -16.31
C ASP A 66 -13.79 -25.41 -14.98
N PRO A 67 -14.78 -25.13 -14.11
CA PRO A 67 -14.58 -24.34 -12.89
C PRO A 67 -13.83 -25.09 -11.78
N ASP A 68 -13.63 -26.40 -11.94
CA ASP A 68 -12.96 -27.26 -10.95
C ASP A 68 -11.42 -27.32 -11.14
N ILE A 69 -10.89 -26.62 -12.16
CA ILE A 69 -9.44 -26.51 -12.45
C ILE A 69 -8.85 -25.25 -11.83
N ASP A 70 -7.53 -25.12 -11.82
CA ASP A 70 -6.80 -23.89 -11.54
C ASP A 70 -7.37 -22.68 -12.31
N PRO A 71 -7.35 -21.48 -11.71
CA PRO A 71 -7.86 -20.27 -12.35
C PRO A 71 -7.08 -19.94 -13.63
N GLU A 72 -7.79 -19.53 -14.69
CA GLU A 72 -7.20 -19.08 -15.95
C GLU A 72 -6.44 -17.75 -15.79
N TYR A 73 -6.86 -16.94 -14.84
CA TYR A 73 -6.22 -15.67 -14.52
C TYR A 73 -6.17 -15.47 -13.02
N THR A 74 -5.00 -15.07 -12.52
CA THR A 74 -4.78 -14.67 -11.13
C THR A 74 -4.09 -13.33 -11.12
N GLN A 75 -4.66 -12.39 -10.38
CA GLN A 75 -4.04 -11.11 -10.04
C GLN A 75 -3.93 -11.00 -8.53
N THR A 76 -2.71 -10.88 -8.04
CA THR A 76 -2.44 -10.55 -6.64
C THR A 76 -2.43 -9.04 -6.48
N ILE A 77 -3.12 -8.55 -5.46
CA ILE A 77 -3.09 -7.16 -5.04
C ILE A 77 -2.16 -7.11 -3.82
N PRO A 78 -0.92 -6.65 -3.99
CA PRO A 78 0.03 -6.60 -2.89
C PRO A 78 -0.54 -5.74 -1.76
N LYS A 79 -0.37 -6.20 -0.53
CA LYS A 79 -0.69 -5.40 0.65
C LYS A 79 0.34 -4.28 0.72
N LEU A 80 -0.06 -3.07 0.32
CA LEU A 80 0.78 -1.89 0.48
C LEU A 80 0.84 -1.54 1.95
N VAL A 81 2.04 -1.61 2.54
CA VAL A 81 2.28 -1.35 3.95
C VAL A 81 3.07 -0.06 4.10
N TRP A 82 2.59 0.81 4.97
CA TRP A 82 3.35 1.97 5.44
C TRP A 82 4.36 1.55 6.49
N ILE A 83 5.61 1.96 6.33
CA ILE A 83 6.71 1.75 7.26
C ILE A 83 7.09 3.11 7.82
N LYS A 84 7.09 3.26 9.15
CA LYS A 84 7.68 4.44 9.79
C LYS A 84 9.20 4.34 9.68
N THR A 85 9.83 5.28 9.00
CA THR A 85 11.29 5.28 8.76
C THR A 85 12.03 6.26 9.65
N ASP A 86 11.36 7.34 10.05
CA ASP A 86 11.85 8.32 11.02
C ASP A 86 10.69 8.85 11.90
N ASP A 87 10.98 9.69 12.89
CA ASP A 87 10.02 10.21 13.87
C ASP A 87 8.77 10.82 13.23
N PHE A 88 8.95 11.48 12.07
CA PHE A 88 7.92 12.20 11.33
C PHE A 88 7.82 11.78 9.85
N GLN A 89 8.31 10.59 9.50
CA GLN A 89 8.34 10.12 8.12
C GLN A 89 7.82 8.69 7.97
N PHE A 90 7.01 8.48 6.93
CA PHE A 90 6.43 7.19 6.57
C PHE A 90 6.63 6.90 5.09
N VAL A 91 7.04 5.68 4.77
CA VAL A 91 7.25 5.23 3.40
C VAL A 91 6.36 4.05 3.07
N ARG A 92 5.74 4.08 1.90
CA ARG A 92 5.03 2.97 1.29
C ARG A 92 5.74 2.60 -0.01
N LYS A 93 6.19 1.35 -0.11
CA LYS A 93 6.76 0.81 -1.34
C LYS A 93 5.62 0.44 -2.30
N ASP A 94 5.49 1.16 -3.40
CA ASP A 94 4.49 0.87 -4.44
C ASP A 94 5.03 -0.12 -5.48
N SER A 95 6.35 -0.06 -5.77
CA SER A 95 7.10 -1.03 -6.58
C SER A 95 8.58 -1.05 -6.16
N ASP A 96 9.46 -1.75 -6.88
CA ASP A 96 10.91 -1.74 -6.58
C ASP A 96 11.57 -0.37 -6.79
N THR A 97 10.95 0.50 -7.57
CA THR A 97 11.48 1.82 -7.96
C THR A 97 10.52 2.96 -7.66
N CYS A 98 9.25 2.67 -7.35
CA CYS A 98 8.25 3.67 -7.02
C CYS A 98 7.87 3.60 -5.53
N PHE A 99 7.91 4.76 -4.89
CA PHE A 99 7.63 4.92 -3.47
C PHE A 99 6.67 6.07 -3.26
N THR A 100 5.83 5.96 -2.24
CA THR A 100 5.08 7.08 -1.71
C THR A 100 5.63 7.39 -0.33
N VAL A 101 6.01 8.64 -0.10
CA VAL A 101 6.55 9.12 1.17
C VAL A 101 5.63 10.18 1.74
N ILE A 102 5.32 10.05 3.03
CA ILE A 102 4.73 11.09 3.84
C ILE A 102 5.85 11.65 4.71
N ASP A 103 6.16 12.92 4.52
CA ASP A 103 7.15 13.65 5.30
C ASP A 103 6.47 14.79 6.07
N ILE A 104 6.69 14.88 7.38
CA ILE A 104 5.98 15.82 8.24
C ILE A 104 6.98 16.76 8.90
N SER A 105 6.78 18.06 8.69
CA SER A 105 7.51 19.11 9.40
C SER A 105 6.71 19.64 10.58
N VAL A 106 7.36 19.82 11.73
CA VAL A 106 6.80 20.55 12.87
C VAL A 106 7.19 22.03 12.70
N LEU A 107 6.20 22.90 12.44
CA LEU A 107 6.43 24.33 12.21
C LEU A 107 6.46 25.13 13.52
N ASP A 108 5.63 24.73 14.49
CA ASP A 108 5.53 25.30 15.84
C ASP A 108 4.92 24.24 16.78
N GLU A 109 4.78 24.57 18.07
CA GLU A 109 4.04 23.73 19.02
C GLU A 109 2.62 23.46 18.47
N ASP A 110 2.29 22.19 18.31
CA ASP A 110 1.03 21.69 17.73
C ASP A 110 0.75 22.07 16.27
N ASP A 111 1.72 22.56 15.50
CA ASP A 111 1.55 22.88 14.08
C ASP A 111 2.35 21.94 13.18
N TYR A 112 1.65 21.03 12.52
CA TYR A 112 2.24 19.98 11.68
C TYR A 112 1.91 20.22 10.22
N PHE A 113 2.93 20.23 9.38
CA PHE A 113 2.81 20.35 7.93
C PHE A 113 3.25 19.05 7.27
N LEU A 114 2.28 18.35 6.68
CA LEU A 114 2.47 17.10 5.98
C LEU A 114 2.68 17.36 4.48
N ARG A 115 3.69 16.70 3.91
CA ARG A 115 3.91 16.58 2.48
C ARG A 115 3.69 15.12 2.07
N TYR A 116 2.90 14.93 1.02
CA TYR A 116 2.72 13.65 0.36
C TYR A 116 3.49 13.70 -0.97
N VAL A 117 4.46 12.80 -1.12
CA VAL A 117 5.38 12.82 -2.26
C VAL A 117 5.48 11.43 -2.88
N HIS A 118 5.16 11.34 -4.15
CA HIS A 118 5.41 10.17 -4.98
C HIS A 118 6.78 10.29 -5.65
N VAL A 119 7.59 9.26 -5.48
CA VAL A 119 8.96 9.22 -6.00
C VAL A 119 9.12 8.00 -6.90
N ASP A 120 9.40 8.24 -8.18
CA ASP A 120 9.83 7.22 -9.12
C ASP A 120 11.34 7.35 -9.35
N ILE A 121 12.12 6.44 -8.77
CA ILE A 121 13.59 6.44 -8.82
C ILE A 121 14.10 6.28 -10.26
N GLU A 122 13.38 5.56 -11.13
CA GLU A 122 13.80 5.39 -12.53
C GLU A 122 13.59 6.64 -13.38
N ALA A 123 12.70 7.53 -12.94
CA ALA A 123 12.45 8.80 -13.61
C ALA A 123 13.54 9.86 -13.30
N LEU A 124 14.38 9.62 -12.28
CA LEU A 124 15.38 10.57 -11.80
C LEU A 124 16.74 10.35 -12.47
N SER A 125 17.42 11.46 -12.73
CA SER A 125 18.83 11.43 -13.10
C SER A 125 19.72 11.14 -11.90
N ILE A 126 20.92 10.60 -12.16
CA ILE A 126 21.93 10.37 -11.12
C ILE A 126 22.33 11.68 -10.44
N ASP A 127 22.36 12.79 -11.17
CA ASP A 127 22.72 14.10 -10.63
C ASP A 127 21.66 14.61 -9.64
N GLU A 128 20.38 14.39 -9.92
CA GLU A 128 19.27 14.70 -8.99
C GLU A 128 19.40 13.85 -7.72
N ILE A 129 19.55 12.54 -7.86
CA ILE A 129 19.74 11.61 -6.73
C ILE A 129 20.94 12.06 -5.87
N LEU A 130 22.08 12.36 -6.50
CA LEU A 130 23.29 12.81 -5.81
C LEU A 130 23.10 14.12 -5.07
N SER A 131 22.48 15.11 -5.72
CA SER A 131 22.24 16.42 -5.13
C SER A 131 21.41 16.33 -3.84
N THR A 132 20.52 15.36 -3.79
CA THR A 132 19.64 15.11 -2.65
C THR A 132 20.32 14.31 -1.55
N ILE A 133 20.93 13.15 -1.85
CA ILE A 133 21.44 12.27 -0.79
C ILE A 133 22.71 12.82 -0.10
N GLN A 134 23.49 13.67 -0.78
CA GLN A 134 24.75 14.22 -0.24
C GLN A 134 24.53 15.14 0.97
N THR A 135 23.40 15.85 1.04
CA THR A 135 23.08 16.68 2.21
C THR A 135 22.85 15.85 3.47
N TYR A 136 22.53 14.57 3.31
CA TYR A 136 22.23 13.62 4.38
C TYR A 136 23.41 12.72 4.75
N GLY A 137 24.62 13.03 4.25
CA GLY A 137 25.83 12.29 4.63
C GLY A 137 26.13 11.06 3.77
N TRP A 138 25.44 10.91 2.65
CA TRP A 138 25.57 9.78 1.73
C TRP A 138 26.31 10.15 0.44
N ASP A 139 26.94 9.17 -0.18
CA ASP A 139 27.56 9.29 -1.51
C ASP A 139 27.09 8.13 -2.40
N PHE A 140 27.33 8.22 -3.71
CA PHE A 140 26.93 7.20 -4.68
C PHE A 140 28.14 6.67 -5.44
N THR A 141 28.54 5.43 -5.16
CA THR A 141 29.69 4.77 -5.79
C THR A 141 29.25 3.49 -6.48
N ASN A 142 29.52 3.37 -7.79
CA ASN A 142 29.20 2.18 -8.60
C ASN A 142 27.73 1.71 -8.48
N GLY A 143 26.78 2.64 -8.50
CA GLY A 143 25.36 2.31 -8.39
C GLY A 143 24.89 1.99 -6.96
N LYS A 144 25.74 2.21 -5.95
CA LYS A 144 25.44 1.91 -4.55
C LYS A 144 25.56 3.14 -3.67
N LEU A 145 24.61 3.28 -2.75
CA LEU A 145 24.64 4.28 -1.70
C LEU A 145 25.69 3.88 -0.63
N VAL A 146 26.62 4.77 -0.34
CA VAL A 146 27.73 4.57 0.60
C VAL A 146 27.81 5.72 1.60
N VAL A 147 28.44 5.52 2.75
CA VAL A 147 28.74 6.61 3.68
C VAL A 147 29.79 7.53 3.07
N ILE A 148 29.62 8.85 3.15
CA ILE A 148 30.60 9.83 2.63
C ILE A 148 32.02 9.50 3.10
N GLY A 149 32.96 9.49 2.16
CA GLY A 149 34.38 9.21 2.42
C GLY A 149 34.71 7.72 2.57
N THR A 150 33.76 6.82 2.28
CA THR A 150 33.96 5.36 2.34
C THR A 150 33.56 4.67 1.02
N THR A 151 33.89 3.38 0.89
CA THR A 151 33.39 2.51 -0.19
C THR A 151 32.45 1.42 0.33
N THR A 152 32.02 1.53 1.58
CA THR A 152 31.20 0.52 2.25
C THR A 152 29.73 0.83 1.94
N PRO A 153 28.95 -0.12 1.37
CA PRO A 153 27.53 0.06 1.16
C PRO A 153 26.83 0.42 2.47
N ALA A 154 26.04 1.49 2.47
CA ALA A 154 25.27 1.91 3.63
C ALA A 154 24.09 0.96 3.89
N CYS A 155 23.58 0.33 2.83
CA CYS A 155 22.37 -0.49 2.84
C CYS A 155 22.43 -1.58 1.74
N ASN A 156 21.46 -2.49 1.77
CA ASN A 156 21.24 -3.45 0.68
C ASN A 156 20.44 -2.78 -0.47
N ALA A 157 20.29 -3.48 -1.60
CA ALA A 157 19.60 -2.94 -2.77
C ALA A 157 18.12 -2.60 -2.49
N ASP A 158 17.45 -3.41 -1.65
CA ASP A 158 16.03 -3.22 -1.34
C ASP A 158 15.77 -1.94 -0.52
N ILE A 159 16.70 -1.58 0.36
CA ILE A 159 16.62 -0.40 1.23
C ILE A 159 17.18 0.85 0.54
N GLN A 160 18.08 0.70 -0.43
CA GLN A 160 18.70 1.84 -1.11
C GLN A 160 17.68 2.76 -1.77
N ASN A 161 16.75 2.21 -2.55
CA ASN A 161 15.75 3.02 -3.25
C ASN A 161 14.77 3.67 -2.27
N GLN A 162 14.48 3.01 -1.15
CA GLN A 162 13.70 3.58 -0.06
C GLN A 162 14.40 4.82 0.52
N LEU A 163 15.67 4.71 0.90
CA LEU A 163 16.45 5.82 1.45
C LEU A 163 16.59 7.00 0.48
N ILE A 164 16.73 6.72 -0.82
CA ILE A 164 16.76 7.77 -1.84
C ILE A 164 15.40 8.48 -1.87
N ALA A 165 14.29 7.74 -1.87
CA ALA A 165 12.95 8.32 -1.86
C ALA A 165 12.69 9.17 -0.59
N GLU A 166 13.14 8.69 0.57
CA GLU A 166 13.10 9.42 1.84
C GLU A 166 13.81 10.78 1.74
N CYS A 167 15.06 10.79 1.27
CA CYS A 167 15.84 12.01 1.13
C CYS A 167 15.20 13.00 0.14
N ILE A 168 14.60 12.49 -0.94
CA ILE A 168 13.90 13.32 -1.94
C ILE A 168 12.68 13.96 -1.30
N ALA A 169 11.82 13.18 -0.65
CA ALA A 169 10.60 13.68 -0.04
C ALA A 169 10.86 14.76 1.02
N GLU A 170 11.96 14.62 1.78
CA GLU A 170 12.36 15.60 2.78
C GLU A 170 12.81 16.94 2.16
N GLN A 171 13.42 16.91 0.97
CA GLN A 171 13.82 18.12 0.24
C GLN A 171 12.72 18.71 -0.65
N THR A 172 11.67 17.94 -0.94
CA THR A 172 10.56 18.39 -1.78
C THR A 172 9.88 19.61 -1.17
N LEU A 173 9.86 20.70 -1.93
CA LEU A 173 9.15 21.92 -1.52
C LEU A 173 7.64 21.67 -1.54
N PRO A 174 6.85 22.38 -0.72
CA PRO A 174 5.40 22.21 -0.69
C PRO A 174 4.67 22.36 -2.04
N ILE A 175 5.22 23.16 -2.96
CA ILE A 175 4.64 23.37 -4.30
C ILE A 175 4.89 22.20 -5.25
N ASP A 176 5.91 21.40 -4.96
CA ASP A 176 6.35 20.26 -5.78
C ASP A 176 5.85 18.92 -5.20
N ALA A 177 5.20 18.94 -4.03
CA ALA A 177 4.53 17.78 -3.44
C ALA A 177 3.20 17.48 -4.15
N ASP A 178 2.83 16.20 -4.24
CA ASP A 178 1.56 15.77 -4.85
C ASP A 178 0.35 16.24 -4.05
N ASP A 179 0.48 16.23 -2.72
CA ASP A 179 -0.51 16.78 -1.82
C ASP A 179 0.15 17.33 -0.55
N THR A 180 -0.54 18.27 0.10
CA THR A 180 -0.10 18.85 1.37
C THR A 180 -1.26 19.01 2.32
N ALA A 181 -1.00 18.83 3.61
CA ALA A 181 -2.00 19.04 4.64
C ALA A 181 -1.37 19.72 5.85
N ARG A 182 -2.17 20.48 6.57
CA ARG A 182 -1.77 21.15 7.81
C ARG A 182 -2.70 20.77 8.94
N PHE A 183 -2.13 20.44 10.09
CA PHE A 183 -2.86 19.98 11.27
C PHE A 183 -2.44 20.82 12.47
N ASN A 184 -3.41 21.26 13.27
CA ASN A 184 -3.17 22.14 14.42
C ASN A 184 -3.17 21.35 15.75
N SER A 185 -2.99 20.02 15.68
CA SER A 185 -2.73 19.16 16.84
C SER A 185 -2.22 17.79 16.40
N LEU A 186 -1.46 17.14 17.28
CA LEU A 186 -1.01 15.76 17.07
C LEU A 186 -2.19 14.78 16.88
N ARG A 187 -3.32 15.04 17.57
CA ARG A 187 -4.54 14.23 17.47
C ARG A 187 -5.14 14.28 16.06
N GLU A 188 -5.22 15.47 15.46
CA GLU A 188 -5.74 15.63 14.10
C GLU A 188 -4.84 14.93 13.08
N LEU A 189 -3.52 15.11 13.20
CA LEU A 189 -2.53 14.43 12.37
C LEU A 189 -2.68 12.91 12.48
N ASN A 190 -2.66 12.34 13.68
CA ASN A 190 -2.79 10.90 13.88
C ASN A 190 -4.13 10.35 13.37
N THR A 191 -5.22 11.11 13.49
CA THR A 191 -6.52 10.72 12.92
C THR A 191 -6.46 10.63 11.39
N TYR A 192 -5.77 11.58 10.75
CA TYR A 192 -5.53 11.56 9.31
C TYR A 192 -4.64 10.38 8.90
N LEU A 193 -3.52 10.16 9.59
CA LEU A 193 -2.61 9.04 9.28
C LEU A 193 -3.33 7.68 9.38
N ILE A 194 -4.13 7.46 10.42
CA ILE A 194 -4.92 6.23 10.59
C ILE A 194 -5.94 6.06 9.46
N SER A 195 -6.62 7.12 9.04
CA SER A 195 -7.59 7.03 7.93
C SER A 195 -6.93 6.72 6.58
N HIS A 196 -5.61 6.95 6.46
CA HIS A 196 -4.78 6.63 5.30
C HIS A 196 -4.00 5.31 5.46
N GLY A 197 -4.35 4.51 6.46
CA GLY A 197 -3.81 3.16 6.66
C GLY A 197 -2.50 3.08 7.43
N ILE A 198 -2.03 4.19 8.02
CA ILE A 198 -0.84 4.22 8.87
C ILE A 198 -1.26 3.85 10.30
N GLN A 199 -0.83 2.66 10.76
CA GLN A 199 -1.24 2.12 12.06
C GLN A 199 -0.29 2.49 13.20
N GLN A 200 0.87 3.07 12.90
CA GLN A 200 1.85 3.52 13.88
C GLN A 200 1.74 5.04 14.03
N PRO A 201 0.98 5.56 15.01
CA PRO A 201 0.85 6.99 15.22
C PRO A 201 2.19 7.61 15.66
N ILE A 202 2.31 8.91 15.45
CA ILE A 202 3.39 9.72 16.03
C ILE A 202 3.12 9.89 17.53
N GLU A 203 4.16 9.71 18.35
CA GLU A 203 4.14 9.83 19.82
C GLU A 203 4.59 11.21 20.31
#